data_AF-A0A1G8LQQ1-F1
#
_entry.id   AF-A0A1G8LQQ1-F1
#
_cell.length_a   1.000
_cell.length_b   1.000
_cell.length_c   1.000
_cell.angle_alpha   90.00
_cell.angle_beta   90.00
_cell.angle_gamma   90.00
#
_symmetry.space_group_name_H-M   'P 1'
#
loop_
_entity.id
_entity.type
_entity.pdbx_description
1 polymer ?
#
loop_
_entity_poly.entity_id
_entity_poly.type
_entity_poly.pdbx_seq_one_letter_code
_entity_poly.pdbx_strand_id
1 'polypeptide(L)'
;MRTLAKQLLVSASLLTLVVGVCYGLGYGFYQQKPMRDSDYFTQYIGDKTFCRTVIYYQDQGNADKVKVLLSYAEDNAMGYLMRRFGKDKGLEIVNACETQRQEALLQSCREAPGDLVEMLVLEHNKPAVKKKGLI
;
A
#
# COMPACT_ATOMS: atom_id res chain seq x y z
N MET A 1 -52.39 -8.51 24.47
CA MET A 1 -51.74 -9.67 23.80
C MET A 1 -51.41 -9.44 22.32
N ARG A 2 -52.30 -8.87 21.48
CA ARG A 2 -52.04 -8.64 20.03
C ARG A 2 -50.85 -7.73 19.70
N THR A 3 -50.55 -6.72 20.53
CA THR A 3 -49.43 -5.79 20.33
C THR A 3 -48.07 -6.43 20.62
N LEU A 4 -47.98 -7.26 21.67
CA LEU A 4 -46.78 -8.03 22.02
C LEU A 4 -46.38 -9.03 20.95
N ALA A 5 -47.35 -9.74 20.36
CA ALA A 5 -47.09 -10.67 19.26
C ALA A 5 -46.56 -9.98 17.99
N LYS A 6 -47.07 -8.78 17.67
CA LYS A 6 -46.56 -7.97 16.56
C LYS A 6 -45.15 -7.44 16.82
N GLN A 7 -44.87 -7.00 18.04
CA GLN A 7 -43.53 -6.56 18.43
C GLN A 7 -42.52 -7.72 18.37
N LEU A 8 -42.87 -8.90 18.88
CA LEU A 8 -42.03 -10.10 18.79
C LEU A 8 -41.75 -10.50 17.34
N LEU A 9 -42.75 -10.47 16.46
CA LEU A 9 -42.56 -10.78 15.04
C LEU A 9 -41.63 -9.78 14.35
N VAL A 10 -41.80 -8.48 14.59
CA VAL A 10 -40.93 -7.45 14.02
C VAL A 10 -39.49 -7.59 14.52
N SER A 11 -39.31 -7.83 15.82
CA SER A 11 -37.98 -8.05 16.41
C SER A 11 -37.31 -9.32 15.87
N ALA A 12 -38.05 -10.42 15.73
CA ALA A 12 -37.52 -11.66 15.15
C ALA A 12 -37.12 -11.46 13.68
N SER A 13 -37.94 -10.74 12.91
CA SER A 13 -37.67 -10.42 11.50
C SER A 13 -36.38 -9.59 11.34
N LEU A 14 -36.22 -8.57 12.19
CA LEU A 14 -35.01 -7.74 12.21
C LEU A 14 -33.78 -8.56 12.61
N LEU A 15 -33.90 -9.46 13.58
CA LEU A 15 -32.80 -10.32 14.01
C LEU A 15 -32.35 -11.26 12.90
N THR A 16 -33.30 -11.87 12.17
CA THR A 16 -33.00 -12.72 11.01
C THR A 16 -32.36 -11.93 9.87
N LEU A 17 -32.82 -10.70 9.61
CA LEU A 17 -32.22 -9.81 8.62
C LEU A 17 -30.77 -9.49 8.98
N VAL A 18 -30.51 -9.08 10.22
CA VAL A 18 -29.16 -8.72 10.71
C VAL A 18 -28.23 -9.93 10.64
N VAL A 19 -28.68 -11.10 11.10
CA VAL A 19 -27.89 -12.34 11.02
C VAL A 19 -27.59 -12.71 9.56
N GLY A 20 -28.56 -12.57 8.66
CA GLY A 20 -28.36 -12.81 7.23
C GLY A 20 -27.34 -11.87 6.60
N VAL A 21 -27.39 -10.58 6.94
CA VAL A 21 -26.42 -9.57 6.45
C VAL A 21 -25.03 -9.83 7.03
N CYS A 22 -24.91 -10.07 8.34
CA CYS A 22 -23.63 -10.39 8.97
C CYS A 22 -23.02 -11.68 8.43
N TYR A 23 -23.84 -12.70 8.15
CA TYR A 23 -23.39 -13.94 7.53
C TYR A 23 -22.92 -13.72 6.09
N GLY A 24 -23.65 -12.94 5.29
CA GLY A 24 -23.26 -12.59 3.93
C GLY A 24 -21.94 -11.81 3.87
N LEU A 25 -21.76 -10.83 4.76
CA LEU A 25 -20.52 -10.07 4.88
C LEU A 25 -19.38 -10.98 5.36
N GLY A 26 -19.59 -11.79 6.39
CA GLY A 26 -18.60 -12.74 6.90
C GLY A 26 -18.15 -13.75 5.85
N TYR A 27 -19.08 -14.27 5.05
CA TYR A 27 -18.79 -15.18 3.95
C TYR A 27 -18.02 -14.49 2.81
N GLY A 28 -18.35 -13.23 2.50
CA GLY A 28 -17.58 -12.40 1.56
C GLY A 28 -16.13 -12.19 2.00
N PHE A 29 -15.90 -11.94 3.29
CA PHE A 29 -14.55 -11.87 3.86
C PHE A 29 -13.83 -13.23 3.89
N TYR A 30 -14.55 -14.33 4.09
CA TYR A 30 -13.96 -15.68 4.07
C TYR A 30 -13.49 -16.10 2.66
N GLN A 31 -14.21 -15.70 1.61
CA GLN A 31 -13.84 -16.03 0.23
C GLN A 31 -12.65 -15.19 -0.29
N GLN A 32 -12.45 -13.98 0.22
CA GLN A 32 -11.26 -13.21 -0.08
C GLN A 32 -10.08 -13.75 0.75
N LYS A 33 -9.23 -14.58 0.14
CA LYS A 33 -7.93 -14.86 0.73
C LYS A 33 -7.21 -13.53 0.97
N PRO A 34 -6.70 -13.26 2.18
CA PRO A 34 -5.89 -12.07 2.39
C PRO A 34 -4.73 -12.12 1.39
N MET A 35 -4.47 -11.02 0.67
CA MET A 35 -3.34 -10.99 -0.26
C MET A 35 -2.06 -11.33 0.51
N ARG A 36 -1.10 -11.97 -0.16
CA ARG A 36 0.16 -12.31 0.52
C ARG A 36 0.94 -11.04 0.78
N ASP A 37 1.80 -11.07 1.79
CA ASP A 37 2.70 -9.96 2.11
C ASP A 37 3.53 -9.53 0.88
N SER A 38 3.93 -10.48 0.04
CA SER A 38 4.59 -10.25 -1.25
C SER A 38 3.76 -9.41 -2.25
N ASP A 39 2.44 -9.57 -2.22
CA ASP A 39 1.51 -8.92 -3.14
C ASP A 39 1.20 -7.49 -2.64
N TYR A 40 1.19 -7.28 -1.31
CA TYR A 40 1.06 -5.95 -0.71
C TYR A 40 2.30 -5.08 -0.85
N PHE A 41 3.49 -5.68 -0.95
CA PHE A 41 4.76 -4.95 -0.93
C PHE A 41 4.83 -3.83 -1.95
N THR A 42 4.23 -4.01 -3.13
CA THR A 42 4.30 -3.04 -4.25
C THR A 42 2.99 -2.34 -4.55
N GLN A 43 1.95 -2.60 -3.75
CA GLN A 43 0.66 -1.89 -3.83
C GLN A 43 0.67 -0.62 -2.99
N TYR A 44 1.51 0.34 -3.38
CA TYR A 44 1.58 1.62 -2.71
C TYR A 44 0.30 2.44 -2.89
N ILE A 45 -0.29 2.92 -1.78
CA ILE A 45 -1.55 3.70 -1.76
C ILE A 45 -1.41 5.09 -1.11
N GLY A 46 -0.19 5.54 -0.79
CA GLY A 46 0.07 6.81 -0.10
C GLY A 46 0.25 8.02 -1.03
N ASP A 47 0.93 9.05 -0.53
CA ASP A 47 1.30 10.26 -1.27
C ASP A 47 2.14 9.93 -2.50
N LYS A 48 1.82 10.57 -3.63
CA LYS A 48 2.28 10.14 -4.95
C LYS A 48 3.27 11.12 -5.55
N THR A 49 4.51 10.69 -5.72
CA THR A 49 5.52 11.39 -6.51
C THR A 49 5.58 10.74 -7.90
N PHE A 50 5.18 11.46 -8.94
CA PHE A 50 5.18 10.91 -10.30
C PHE A 50 6.53 11.10 -11.00
N CYS A 51 6.97 10.08 -11.74
CA CYS A 51 8.21 10.17 -12.51
C CYS A 51 8.21 11.31 -13.53
N ARG A 52 7.08 11.59 -14.20
CA ARG A 52 6.94 12.78 -15.08
C ARG A 52 7.31 14.10 -14.39
N THR A 53 7.00 14.24 -13.10
CA THR A 53 7.29 15.47 -12.34
C THR A 53 8.77 15.57 -12.04
N VAL A 54 9.42 14.45 -11.70
CA VAL A 54 10.86 14.39 -11.50
C VAL A 54 11.62 14.71 -12.79
N ILE A 55 11.23 14.09 -13.91
CA ILE A 55 11.82 14.34 -15.24
C ILE A 55 11.67 15.81 -15.63
N TYR A 56 10.49 16.40 -15.45
CA TYR A 56 10.27 17.82 -15.74
C TYR A 56 11.28 18.73 -15.04
N TYR A 57 11.53 18.53 -13.75
CA TYR A 57 12.50 19.35 -13.01
C TYR A 57 13.95 19.01 -13.35
N GLN A 58 14.24 17.77 -13.71
CA GLN A 58 15.55 17.36 -14.21
C GLN A 58 15.89 18.07 -15.52
N ASP A 59 14.94 18.13 -16.45
CA ASP A 59 15.13 18.77 -17.76
C ASP A 59 15.25 20.30 -17.66
N GLN A 60 14.68 20.89 -16.59
CA GLN A 60 14.88 22.30 -16.26
C GLN A 60 16.22 22.60 -15.56
N GLY A 61 17.05 21.58 -15.32
CA GLY A 61 18.32 21.74 -14.59
C GLY A 61 18.15 22.01 -13.10
N ASN A 62 16.98 21.75 -12.51
CA ASN A 62 16.72 21.97 -11.09
C ASN A 62 17.08 20.74 -10.25
N ALA A 63 18.38 20.49 -10.12
CA ALA A 63 18.91 19.32 -9.43
C ALA A 63 18.49 19.24 -7.94
N ASP A 64 18.40 20.39 -7.25
CA ASP A 64 17.99 20.44 -5.85
C ASP A 64 16.55 19.96 -5.66
N LYS A 65 15.63 20.43 -6.52
CA LYS A 65 14.24 20.01 -6.46
C LYS A 65 14.06 18.54 -6.81
N VAL A 66 14.82 18.03 -7.78
CA VAL A 66 14.85 16.61 -8.12
C VAL A 66 15.29 15.78 -6.91
N LYS A 67 16.38 16.19 -6.25
CA LYS A 67 16.89 15.50 -5.06
C LYS A 67 15.84 15.44 -3.94
N VAL A 68 15.16 16.56 -3.69
CA VAL A 68 14.09 16.63 -2.67
C VAL A 68 12.92 15.71 -3.03
N LEU A 69 12.46 15.72 -4.28
CA LEU A 69 11.35 14.86 -4.72
C LEU A 69 11.67 13.38 -4.59
N LEU A 70 12.89 12.98 -4.95
CA LEU A 70 13.33 11.58 -4.83
C LEU A 70 13.46 11.16 -3.37
N SER A 71 14.04 12.01 -2.52
CA SER A 71 14.12 11.76 -1.07
C SER A 71 12.74 11.58 -0.45
N TYR A 72 11.77 12.43 -0.81
CA TYR A 72 10.40 12.29 -0.32
C TYR A 72 9.75 11.00 -0.79
N ALA A 73 9.97 10.59 -2.04
CA ALA A 73 9.45 9.33 -2.53
C ALA A 73 10.04 8.12 -1.78
N GLU A 74 11.34 8.13 -1.47
CA GLU A 74 11.97 7.09 -0.65
C GLU A 74 11.37 7.06 0.76
N ASP A 75 11.27 8.21 1.43
CA ASP A 75 10.69 8.32 2.77
C ASP A 75 9.22 7.84 2.79
N ASN A 76 8.45 8.20 1.77
CA ASN A 76 7.07 7.79 1.59
C ASN A 76 6.94 6.27 1.42
N ALA A 77 7.81 5.67 0.60
CA ALA A 77 7.86 4.22 0.39
C ALA A 77 8.22 3.49 1.70
N MET A 78 9.25 3.94 2.42
CA MET A 78 9.64 3.35 3.70
C MET A 78 8.55 3.53 4.77
N GLY A 79 7.94 4.71 4.84
CA GLY A 79 6.81 4.99 5.73
C GLY A 79 5.59 4.12 5.44
N TYR A 80 5.33 3.81 4.16
CA TYR A 80 4.31 2.83 3.78
C TYR A 80 4.62 1.44 4.32
N LEU A 81 5.87 0.96 4.18
CA LEU A 81 6.27 -0.35 4.69
C LEU A 81 6.09 -0.45 6.21
N MET A 82 6.50 0.58 6.95
CA MET A 82 6.30 0.67 8.41
C MET A 82 4.82 0.62 8.80
N ARG A 83 3.96 1.38 8.11
CA ARG A 83 2.51 1.39 8.39
C ARG A 83 1.85 0.06 8.02
N ARG A 84 2.28 -0.57 6.94
CA ARG A 84 1.62 -1.77 6.39
C ARG A 84 1.96 -3.03 7.16
N PHE A 85 3.24 -3.23 7.50
CA PHE A 85 3.75 -4.45 8.14
C PHE A 85 3.90 -4.31 9.65
N GLY A 86 3.61 -3.13 10.20
CA GLY A 86 3.74 -2.84 11.63
C GLY A 86 5.16 -2.45 12.04
N LYS A 87 5.33 -2.02 13.29
CA LYS A 87 6.58 -1.41 13.77
C LYS A 87 7.78 -2.35 13.64
N ASP A 88 7.66 -3.60 14.11
CA ASP A 88 8.81 -4.50 14.23
C ASP A 88 9.18 -5.10 12.87
N LYS A 89 8.22 -5.78 12.22
CA LYS A 89 8.42 -6.36 10.89
C LYS A 89 8.68 -5.29 9.82
N GLY A 90 7.98 -4.16 9.87
CA GLY A 90 8.21 -3.04 8.96
C GLY A 90 9.62 -2.47 9.09
N LEU A 91 10.17 -2.37 10.31
CA LEU A 91 11.53 -1.89 10.52
C LEU A 91 12.56 -2.87 9.94
N GLU A 92 12.38 -4.18 10.13
CA GLU A 92 13.24 -5.19 9.54
C GLU A 92 13.22 -5.14 8.00
N ILE A 93 12.04 -4.92 7.42
CA ILE A 93 11.86 -4.74 5.99
C ILE A 93 12.58 -3.48 5.50
N VAL A 94 12.39 -2.34 6.15
CA VAL A 94 13.05 -1.07 5.79
C VAL A 94 14.57 -1.21 5.89
N ASN A 95 15.08 -1.87 6.94
CA ASN A 95 16.50 -2.16 7.10
C ASN A 95 17.03 -3.15 6.05
N ALA A 96 16.15 -3.89 5.39
CA ALA A 96 16.50 -4.77 4.28
C ALA A 96 16.44 -4.08 2.92
N CYS A 97 15.80 -2.92 2.82
CA CYS A 97 15.80 -2.10 1.62
C CYS A 97 17.17 -1.43 1.44
N GLU A 98 17.67 -1.46 0.21
CA GLU A 98 18.80 -0.66 -0.23
C GLU A 98 18.27 0.71 -0.69
N THR A 99 18.88 1.78 -0.16
CA THR A 99 18.65 3.13 -0.67
C THR A 99 19.15 3.19 -2.10
N GLN A 100 18.30 3.57 -3.05
CA GLN A 100 18.73 3.67 -4.42
C GLN A 100 19.61 4.90 -4.60
N ARG A 101 20.60 4.79 -5.50
CA ARG A 101 21.31 5.99 -5.95
C ARG A 101 20.34 6.86 -6.75
N GLN A 102 20.35 8.16 -6.50
CA GLN A 102 19.52 9.16 -7.21
C GLN A 102 19.57 8.98 -8.74
N GLU A 103 20.74 8.67 -9.30
CA GLU A 103 20.94 8.42 -10.73
C GLU A 103 20.18 7.19 -11.24
N ALA A 104 20.10 6.13 -10.44
CA ALA A 104 19.36 4.92 -10.78
C ALA A 104 17.85 5.16 -10.79
N LEU A 105 17.32 5.86 -9.77
CA LEU A 105 15.90 6.25 -9.72
C LEU A 105 15.52 7.14 -10.91
N LEU A 106 16.39 8.08 -11.27
CA LEU A 106 16.18 8.94 -12.43
C LEU A 106 16.11 8.15 -13.74
N GLN A 107 16.99 7.16 -13.90
CA GLN A 107 16.97 6.30 -15.08
C GLN A 107 15.69 5.46 -15.13
N SER A 108 15.30 4.84 -14.02
CA SER A 108 14.04 4.09 -13.94
C SER A 108 12.82 4.97 -14.22
N CYS A 109 12.83 6.22 -13.75
CA CYS A 109 11.76 7.15 -14.08
C CYS A 109 11.68 7.50 -15.57
N ARG A 110 12.83 7.62 -16.26
CA ARG A 110 12.85 7.85 -17.71
C ARG A 110 12.27 6.67 -18.49
N GLU A 111 12.48 5.45 -17.99
CA GLU A 111 11.94 4.22 -18.59
C GLU A 111 10.43 4.07 -18.35
N ALA A 112 9.92 4.59 -17.22
CA ALA A 112 8.51 4.50 -16.83
C ALA A 112 7.92 5.85 -16.35
N PRO A 113 7.71 6.84 -17.24
CA PRO A 113 7.29 8.19 -16.85
C PRO A 113 5.87 8.27 -16.25
N GLY A 114 5.03 7.27 -16.53
CA GLY A 114 3.66 7.17 -16.01
C GLY A 114 3.58 6.67 -14.57
N ASP A 115 4.66 6.08 -14.06
CA ASP A 115 4.66 5.40 -12.77
C ASP A 115 4.98 6.33 -11.60
N LEU A 116 4.71 5.82 -10.41
CA LEU A 116 5.04 6.45 -9.14
C LEU A 116 6.48 6.10 -8.76
N VAL A 117 7.26 7.09 -8.35
CA VAL A 117 8.62 6.90 -7.86
C VAL A 117 8.60 5.95 -6.67
N GLU A 118 7.62 6.08 -5.77
CA GLU A 118 7.46 5.20 -4.61
C GLU A 118 7.29 3.73 -5.03
N MET A 119 6.54 3.45 -6.10
CA MET A 119 6.39 2.09 -6.62
C MET A 119 7.69 1.56 -7.19
N LEU A 120 8.45 2.39 -7.91
CA LEU A 120 9.77 2.01 -8.43
C LEU A 120 10.77 1.70 -7.31
N VAL A 121 10.76 2.50 -6.23
CA VAL A 121 11.56 2.26 -5.03
C VAL A 121 11.21 0.90 -4.42
N LEU A 122 9.92 0.59 -4.29
CA LEU A 122 9.46 -0.69 -3.73
C LEU A 122 9.79 -1.87 -4.66
N GLU A 123 9.49 -1.80 -5.95
CA GLU A 123 9.79 -2.88 -6.89
C GLU A 123 11.28 -3.21 -6.93
N HIS A 124 12.16 -2.20 -6.88
CA HIS A 124 13.59 -2.42 -6.80
C HIS A 124 14.03 -3.16 -5.52
N ASN A 125 13.41 -2.83 -4.39
CA ASN A 125 13.77 -3.39 -3.09
C ASN A 125 13.16 -4.77 -2.82
N LYS A 126 12.11 -5.14 -3.56
CA LYS A 126 11.37 -6.39 -3.40
C LYS A 126 12.27 -7.65 -3.42
N PRO A 127 13.26 -7.80 -4.32
CA PRO A 127 14.11 -8.99 -4.35
C PRO A 127 14.98 -9.13 -3.08
N ALA A 128 15.51 -8.02 -2.56
CA ALA A 128 16.35 -8.01 -1.37
C ALA A 128 15.55 -8.43 -0.12
N VAL A 129 14.34 -7.87 0.04
CA VAL A 129 13.44 -8.19 1.15
C VAL A 129 12.97 -9.65 1.06
N LYS A 130 12.62 -10.13 -0.13
CA LYS A 130 12.23 -11.53 -0.38
C LYS A 130 13.36 -12.51 -0.05
N LYS A 131 14.60 -12.18 -0.42
CA LYS A 131 15.78 -13.02 -0.13
C LYS A 131 16.01 -13.20 1.38
N LYS A 132 15.61 -12.22 2.19
CA LYS A 132 15.65 -12.30 3.66
C LYS A 132 14.44 -13.00 4.29
N GLY A 133 13.46 -13.44 3.49
CA GLY A 133 12.27 -14.14 3.99
C GLY A 133 11.28 -13.24 4.74
N LEU A 134 11.34 -11.91 4.52
CA LEU A 134 10.49 -10.95 5.20
C LEU A 134 9.12 -10.76 4.52
N ILE A 135 9.01 -11.15 3.24
CA ILE A 135 7.78 -11.15 2.42
C ILE A 135 7.69 -12.39 1.52
#